data_AF-A0A2N9DV39-F1
#
_entry.id   AF-A0A2N9DV39-F1
#
_cell.length_a   1.000
_cell.length_b   1.000
_cell.length_c   1.000
_cell.angle_alpha   90.00
_cell.angle_beta   90.00
_cell.angle_gamma   90.00
#
_symmetry.space_group_name_H-M   'P 1'
#
loop_
_entity.id
_entity.type
_entity.pdbx_description
1 polymer ?
#
loop_
_entity_poly.entity_id
_entity_poly.type
_entity_poly.pdbx_seq_one_letter_code
_entity_poly.pdbx_strand_id
1 'polypeptide(L)'
;MINILLLSLLVSVSVGYYLIRRKSAKHSSFVLRTPLLVSLTVAVVALIGLSLATNNQPSHQPQAAKQSDVTKVKKLSTKEKKAVLATSSSLKKELTQKQAEAKKLTKKLTKKQKAYKKQVKIASESTSIAQAQAASESQAAASSAAQSQSIAAAAQVSQQAAESARVQSQQAVAAQQAAAAQQSQAAATEQTQNTVYIAPDSGRKYHNDPNCRGLSRANSVIPMSLADAQAQGYTLCGWED
;
A
#
# COMPACT_ATOMS: atom_id res chain seq x y z
N MET A 1 -15.73 -0.09 -23.65
CA MET A 1 -15.12 0.10 -22.31
C MET A 1 -14.51 -1.18 -21.74
N ILE A 2 -15.12 -2.36 -21.97
CA ILE A 2 -14.60 -3.67 -21.53
C ILE A 2 -13.16 -3.96 -22.02
N ASN A 3 -12.80 -3.58 -23.25
CA ASN A 3 -11.47 -3.85 -23.80
C ASN A 3 -10.33 -3.05 -23.13
N ILE A 4 -10.61 -1.84 -22.62
CA ILE A 4 -9.57 -1.02 -21.96
C ILE A 4 -9.27 -1.57 -20.56
N LEU A 5 -10.30 -2.06 -19.86
CA LEU A 5 -10.15 -2.71 -18.56
C LEU A 5 -9.37 -4.04 -18.68
N LEU A 6 -9.62 -4.81 -19.73
CA LEU A 6 -8.88 -6.05 -20.01
C LEU A 6 -7.41 -5.78 -20.33
N LEU A 7 -7.11 -4.77 -21.14
CA LEU A 7 -5.73 -4.38 -21.43
C LEU A 7 -5.00 -3.88 -20.17
N SER A 8 -5.67 -3.11 -19.31
CA SER A 8 -5.10 -2.65 -18.03
C SER A 8 -4.79 -3.80 -17.07
N LEU A 9 -5.66 -4.81 -17.01
CA LEU A 9 -5.43 -6.04 -16.23
C LEU A 9 -4.26 -6.84 -16.77
N LEU A 10 -4.16 -7.01 -18.09
CA LEU A 10 -3.06 -7.76 -18.72
C LEU A 10 -1.70 -7.10 -18.48
N VAL A 11 -1.63 -5.77 -18.57
CA VAL A 11 -0.39 -5.03 -18.27
C VAL A 11 -0.03 -5.14 -16.79
N SER A 12 -1.01 -5.02 -15.88
CA SER A 12 -0.77 -5.16 -14.43
C SER A 12 -0.27 -6.54 -14.05
N VAL A 13 -0.86 -7.60 -14.62
CA VAL A 13 -0.42 -8.98 -14.41
C VAL A 13 0.98 -9.21 -14.96
N SER A 14 1.29 -8.64 -16.13
CA SER A 14 2.62 -8.75 -16.77
C SER A 14 3.71 -8.06 -15.96
N VAL A 15 3.45 -6.86 -15.43
CA VAL A 15 4.38 -6.12 -14.57
C VAL A 15 4.58 -6.83 -13.22
N GLY A 16 3.50 -7.30 -12.60
CA GLY A 16 3.57 -8.09 -11.37
C GLY A 16 4.41 -9.35 -11.54
N TYR A 17 4.19 -10.09 -12.62
CA TYR A 17 4.99 -11.26 -12.98
C TYR A 17 6.48 -10.92 -13.19
N TYR A 18 6.79 -9.82 -13.88
CA TYR A 18 8.17 -9.37 -14.10
C TYR A 18 8.89 -9.04 -12.79
N LEU A 19 8.21 -8.37 -11.84
CA LEU A 19 8.78 -8.03 -10.54
C LEU A 19 9.02 -9.26 -9.65
N ILE A 20 8.09 -10.23 -9.65
CA ILE A 20 8.25 -11.49 -8.94
C ILE A 20 9.43 -12.29 -9.51
N ARG A 21 9.54 -12.36 -10.84
CA ARG A 21 10.65 -13.05 -11.53
C ARG A 21 12.00 -12.38 -11.29
N ARG A 22 12.05 -11.04 -11.26
CA ARG A 22 13.28 -10.27 -10.96
C ARG A 22 13.75 -10.49 -9.53
N LYS A 23 12.83 -10.59 -8.57
CA LYS A 23 13.15 -10.87 -7.15
C LYS A 23 13.60 -12.32 -6.96
N SER A 24 13.02 -13.25 -7.72
CA SER A 24 13.36 -14.69 -7.66
C SER A 24 14.66 -15.06 -8.38
N ALA A 25 15.26 -14.17 -9.18
CA ALA A 25 16.55 -14.41 -9.84
C ALA A 25 17.76 -14.38 -8.88
N LYS A 26 17.56 -14.05 -7.59
CA LYS A 26 18.60 -14.10 -6.54
C LYS A 26 18.59 -15.36 -5.68
N HIS A 27 17.59 -16.23 -5.82
CA HIS A 27 17.57 -17.54 -5.16
C HIS A 27 17.27 -18.62 -6.20
N SER A 28 18.33 -19.34 -6.56
CA SER A 28 18.28 -20.48 -7.47
C SER A 28 17.36 -21.60 -6.98
N SER A 29 16.95 -22.45 -7.93
CA SER A 29 16.30 -23.77 -7.79
C SER A 29 14.80 -23.81 -7.53
N PHE A 30 14.00 -23.34 -8.50
CA PHE A 30 12.66 -23.89 -8.68
C PHE A 30 12.34 -24.07 -10.16
N VAL A 31 12.92 -25.12 -10.72
CA VAL A 31 12.59 -25.67 -12.03
C VAL A 31 11.35 -26.57 -11.88
N LEU A 32 10.58 -26.66 -12.96
CA LEU A 32 9.48 -27.61 -13.21
C LEU A 32 8.08 -27.20 -12.68
N ARG A 33 7.39 -26.29 -13.40
CA ARG A 33 5.90 -26.29 -13.57
C ARG A 33 5.35 -25.17 -14.49
N THR A 34 6.18 -24.44 -15.22
CA THR A 34 5.78 -23.26 -16.00
C THR A 34 5.44 -23.42 -17.49
N PRO A 35 5.47 -24.59 -18.17
CA PRO A 35 5.05 -24.63 -19.57
C PRO A 35 3.53 -24.87 -19.78
N LEU A 36 2.77 -25.29 -18.76
CA LEU A 36 1.38 -25.72 -18.94
C LEU A 36 0.37 -24.56 -18.97
N LEU A 37 0.67 -23.42 -18.33
CA LEU A 37 -0.23 -22.26 -18.27
C LEU A 37 -0.09 -21.30 -19.46
N VAL A 38 1.06 -21.32 -20.16
CA VAL A 38 1.31 -20.45 -21.33
C VAL A 38 0.62 -21.00 -22.59
N SER A 39 0.37 -22.31 -22.67
CA SER A 39 -0.34 -22.92 -23.79
C SER A 39 -1.86 -22.63 -23.78
N LEU A 40 -2.47 -22.54 -22.59
CA LEU A 40 -3.91 -22.34 -22.44
C LEU A 40 -4.37 -20.94 -22.87
N THR A 41 -3.54 -19.92 -22.67
CA THR A 41 -3.88 -18.53 -22.99
C THR A 41 -3.83 -18.25 -24.49
N VAL A 42 -2.97 -18.93 -25.24
CA VAL A 42 -2.88 -18.80 -26.70
C VAL A 42 -4.09 -19.43 -27.41
N ALA A 43 -4.64 -20.53 -26.88
CA ALA A 43 -5.80 -21.20 -27.47
C ALA A 43 -7.11 -20.39 -27.35
N VAL A 44 -7.30 -19.64 -26.27
CA VAL A 44 -8.52 -18.84 -26.03
C VAL A 44 -8.58 -17.61 -26.95
N VAL A 45 -7.44 -17.05 -27.34
CA VAL A 45 -7.38 -15.87 -28.24
C VAL A 45 -7.74 -16.24 -29.69
N ALA A 46 -7.47 -17.48 -30.12
CA ALA A 46 -7.80 -17.93 -31.48
C ALA A 46 -9.29 -18.19 -31.71
N LEU A 47 -10.06 -18.56 -30.67
CA LEU A 47 -11.50 -18.85 -30.79
C LEU A 47 -12.39 -17.60 -30.85
N ILE A 48 -11.93 -16.46 -30.32
CA ILE A 48 -12.72 -15.22 -30.28
C ILE A 48 -12.64 -14.45 -31.63
N GLY A 49 -11.62 -14.70 -32.45
CA GLY A 49 -11.38 -13.99 -33.71
C GLY A 49 -12.34 -14.33 -34.86
N LEU A 50 -13.13 -15.41 -34.77
CA LEU A 50 -13.93 -15.91 -35.89
C LEU A 50 -15.39 -15.37 -35.93
N SER A 51 -15.81 -14.55 -34.98
CA SER A 51 -17.23 -14.21 -34.78
C SER A 51 -17.69 -12.86 -35.38
N LEU A 52 -16.88 -12.17 -36.19
CA LEU A 52 -17.23 -10.84 -36.73
C LEU A 52 -17.53 -10.78 -38.24
N ALA A 53 -17.71 -11.91 -38.91
CA ALA A 53 -18.11 -11.91 -40.32
C ALA A 53 -19.60 -12.24 -40.50
N THR A 54 -20.31 -11.34 -41.20
CA THR A 54 -21.65 -11.46 -41.77
C THR A 54 -22.84 -11.15 -40.85
N ASN A 55 -23.43 -9.95 -40.99
CA ASN A 55 -24.88 -9.82 -41.22
C ASN A 55 -25.24 -8.37 -41.59
N ASN A 56 -25.43 -8.08 -42.88
CA ASN A 56 -26.31 -6.98 -43.26
C ASN A 56 -26.95 -7.28 -44.63
N GLN A 57 -28.13 -7.88 -44.55
CA GLN A 57 -29.00 -8.27 -45.63
C GLN A 57 -29.86 -7.06 -46.05
N PRO A 58 -29.76 -6.53 -47.29
CA PRO A 58 -30.75 -5.60 -47.82
C PRO A 58 -31.95 -6.42 -48.29
N SER A 59 -33.12 -6.14 -47.72
CA SER A 59 -34.41 -6.73 -48.05
C SER A 59 -34.76 -6.59 -49.54
N HIS A 60 -35.06 -7.74 -50.14
CA HIS A 60 -35.62 -7.89 -51.48
C HIS A 60 -37.05 -7.33 -51.59
N GLN A 61 -37.30 -6.86 -52.81
CA GLN A 61 -38.54 -6.48 -53.52
C GLN A 61 -39.73 -7.46 -53.34
N PRO A 62 -40.97 -7.08 -53.73
CA PRO A 62 -41.41 -7.30 -55.12
C PRO A 62 -42.21 -6.11 -55.69
N GLN A 63 -41.86 -5.57 -56.86
CA GLN A 63 -42.39 -5.97 -58.18
C GLN A 63 -43.90 -6.23 -58.17
N ALA A 64 -44.67 -5.19 -58.53
CA ALA A 64 -46.03 -5.33 -59.00
C ALA A 64 -46.05 -5.28 -60.53
N ALA A 65 -46.74 -6.26 -61.08
CA ALA A 65 -46.75 -6.66 -62.46
C ALA A 65 -47.18 -5.56 -63.45
N LYS A 66 -46.59 -5.66 -64.64
CA LYS A 66 -47.18 -5.18 -65.89
C LYS A 66 -48.56 -5.84 -66.05
N GLN A 67 -49.61 -5.04 -66.14
CA GLN A 67 -50.81 -5.38 -66.89
C GLN A 67 -51.13 -4.22 -67.83
N SER A 68 -50.66 -4.39 -69.05
CA SER A 68 -51.25 -3.80 -70.24
C SER A 68 -52.64 -4.38 -70.42
N ASP A 69 -53.67 -3.57 -70.16
CA ASP A 69 -55.00 -3.88 -70.66
C ASP A 69 -55.62 -2.62 -71.26
N VAL A 70 -55.55 -2.58 -72.60
CA VAL A 70 -56.26 -1.64 -73.44
C VAL A 70 -57.74 -2.03 -73.36
N THR A 71 -58.46 -1.44 -72.41
CA THR A 71 -59.92 -1.52 -72.41
C THR A 71 -60.51 -0.12 -72.45
N LYS A 72 -60.81 0.28 -73.69
CA LYS A 72 -62.10 0.86 -74.11
C LYS A 72 -62.71 1.81 -73.08
N VAL A 73 -62.57 3.11 -73.32
CA VAL A 73 -63.33 4.17 -72.63
C VAL A 73 -64.83 3.95 -72.89
N LYS A 74 -65.45 3.11 -72.06
CA LYS A 74 -66.91 3.03 -71.96
C LYS A 74 -67.33 4.37 -71.38
N LYS A 75 -68.10 5.16 -72.14
CA LYS A 75 -68.74 6.38 -71.65
C LYS A 75 -69.55 5.99 -70.42
N LEU A 76 -68.94 6.17 -69.24
CA LEU A 76 -69.62 6.04 -67.96
C LEU A 76 -70.83 6.95 -68.00
N SER A 77 -71.98 6.36 -67.70
CA SER A 77 -73.20 7.13 -67.53
C SER A 77 -72.97 8.18 -66.43
N THR A 78 -73.69 9.30 -66.52
CA THR A 78 -73.58 10.43 -65.56
C THR A 78 -73.69 9.99 -64.10
N LYS A 79 -74.36 8.85 -63.84
CA LYS A 79 -74.55 8.24 -62.52
C LYS A 79 -73.29 7.54 -61.98
N GLU A 80 -72.53 6.83 -62.80
CA GLU A 80 -71.31 6.12 -62.38
C GLU A 80 -70.11 7.05 -62.19
N LYS A 81 -69.98 8.10 -63.03
CA LYS A 81 -68.97 9.16 -62.81
C LYS A 81 -69.21 9.88 -61.48
N LYS A 82 -70.47 10.11 -61.11
CA LYS A 82 -70.86 10.77 -59.86
C LYS A 82 -70.52 9.90 -58.63
N ALA A 83 -70.66 8.57 -58.75
CA ALA A 83 -70.26 7.63 -57.70
C ALA A 83 -68.74 7.62 -57.49
N VAL A 84 -67.92 7.52 -58.55
CA VAL A 84 -66.45 7.53 -58.46
C VAL A 84 -65.90 8.88 -57.95
N LEU A 85 -66.53 10.01 -58.31
CA LEU A 85 -66.22 11.33 -57.76
C LEU A 85 -66.58 11.45 -56.26
N ALA A 86 -67.68 10.81 -55.82
CA ALA A 86 -68.04 10.76 -54.41
C ALA A 86 -67.05 9.90 -53.60
N THR A 87 -66.61 8.76 -54.13
CA THR A 87 -65.61 7.90 -53.45
C THR A 87 -64.22 8.57 -53.40
N SER A 88 -63.76 9.18 -54.50
CA SER A 88 -62.46 9.89 -54.53
C SER A 88 -62.43 11.14 -53.63
N SER A 89 -63.53 11.88 -53.52
CA SER A 89 -63.63 13.01 -52.59
C SER A 89 -63.66 12.56 -51.12
N SER A 90 -64.32 11.43 -50.81
CA SER A 90 -64.29 10.83 -49.46
C SER A 90 -62.89 10.35 -49.05
N LEU A 91 -62.17 9.68 -49.96
CA LEU A 91 -60.78 9.24 -49.74
C LEU A 91 -59.82 10.41 -49.54
N LYS A 92 -60.00 11.53 -50.28
CA LYS A 92 -59.21 12.75 -50.10
C LYS A 92 -59.46 13.42 -48.74
N LYS A 93 -60.69 13.34 -48.23
CA LYS A 93 -61.04 13.81 -46.88
C LYS A 93 -60.42 12.92 -45.79
N GLU A 94 -60.41 11.60 -45.98
CA GLU A 94 -59.79 10.66 -45.04
C GLU A 94 -58.26 10.82 -45.01
N LEU A 95 -57.61 10.95 -46.17
CA LEU A 95 -56.17 11.16 -46.29
C LEU A 95 -55.73 12.47 -45.61
N THR A 96 -56.49 13.56 -45.79
CA THR A 96 -56.20 14.83 -45.11
C THR A 96 -56.41 14.75 -43.60
N GLN A 97 -57.42 14.02 -43.13
CA GLN A 97 -57.62 13.75 -41.71
C GLN A 97 -56.47 12.92 -41.11
N LYS A 98 -56.04 11.85 -41.77
CA LYS A 98 -54.90 11.01 -41.34
C LYS A 98 -53.58 11.77 -41.36
N GLN A 99 -53.36 12.63 -42.34
CA GLN A 99 -52.20 13.53 -42.38
C GLN A 99 -52.22 14.55 -41.21
N ALA A 100 -53.40 15.05 -40.82
CA ALA A 100 -53.54 15.94 -39.67
C ALA A 100 -53.28 15.21 -38.34
N GLU A 101 -53.77 13.97 -38.19
CA GLU A 101 -53.48 13.09 -37.05
C GLU A 101 -51.98 12.76 -36.94
N ALA A 102 -51.35 12.40 -38.06
CA ALA A 102 -49.91 12.15 -38.14
C ALA A 102 -49.09 13.39 -37.72
N LYS A 103 -49.42 14.58 -38.23
CA LYS A 103 -48.75 15.83 -37.83
C LYS A 103 -48.90 16.13 -36.33
N LYS A 104 -50.08 15.84 -35.74
CA LYS A 104 -50.30 15.98 -34.28
C LYS A 104 -49.44 14.98 -33.49
N LEU A 105 -49.36 13.73 -33.93
CA LEU A 105 -48.54 12.70 -33.30
C LEU A 105 -47.04 13.03 -33.39
N THR A 106 -46.54 13.47 -34.54
CA THR A 106 -45.14 13.91 -34.71
C THR A 106 -44.81 15.09 -33.79
N LYS A 107 -45.72 16.07 -33.64
CA LYS A 107 -45.54 17.17 -32.68
C LYS A 107 -45.51 16.69 -31.23
N LYS A 108 -46.28 15.66 -30.85
CA LYS A 108 -46.26 15.08 -29.49
C LYS A 108 -44.96 14.29 -29.25
N LEU A 109 -44.51 13.50 -30.21
CA LEU A 109 -43.28 12.71 -30.10
C LEU A 109 -42.03 13.59 -30.00
N THR A 110 -41.94 14.64 -30.83
CA THR A 110 -40.82 15.59 -30.75
C THR A 110 -40.77 16.34 -29.42
N LYS A 111 -41.94 16.71 -28.84
CA LYS A 111 -42.01 17.28 -27.48
C LYS A 111 -41.54 16.28 -26.42
N LYS A 112 -42.00 15.02 -26.47
CA LYS A 112 -41.56 13.97 -25.53
C LYS A 112 -40.06 13.69 -25.65
N GLN A 113 -39.53 13.62 -26.87
CA GLN A 113 -38.11 13.39 -27.13
C GLN A 113 -37.24 14.54 -26.59
N LYS A 114 -37.67 15.80 -26.75
CA LYS A 114 -36.99 16.97 -26.14
C LYS A 114 -37.01 16.90 -24.61
N ALA A 115 -38.13 16.52 -24.00
CA ALA A 115 -38.23 16.36 -22.56
C ALA A 115 -37.31 15.25 -22.04
N TYR A 116 -37.28 14.08 -22.71
CA TYR A 116 -36.40 12.97 -22.37
C TYR A 116 -34.92 13.38 -22.49
N LYS A 117 -34.52 14.04 -23.59
CA LYS A 117 -33.14 14.53 -23.76
C LYS A 117 -32.74 15.51 -22.66
N LYS A 118 -33.65 16.38 -22.21
CA LYS A 118 -33.42 17.30 -21.09
C LYS A 118 -33.24 16.53 -19.78
N GLN A 119 -34.06 15.53 -19.51
CA GLN A 119 -33.94 14.68 -18.31
C GLN A 119 -32.63 13.88 -18.30
N VAL A 120 -32.26 13.26 -19.41
CA VAL A 120 -31.00 12.52 -19.55
C VAL A 120 -29.79 13.43 -19.33
N LYS A 121 -29.82 14.66 -19.88
CA LYS A 121 -28.74 15.63 -19.67
C LYS A 121 -28.59 15.99 -18.19
N ILE A 122 -29.68 16.31 -17.52
CA ILE A 122 -29.69 16.62 -16.07
C ILE A 122 -29.16 15.43 -15.25
N ALA A 123 -29.61 14.21 -15.56
CA ALA A 123 -29.15 13.00 -14.87
C ALA A 123 -27.65 12.71 -15.11
N SER A 124 -27.14 12.98 -16.32
CA SER A 124 -25.72 12.83 -16.63
C SER A 124 -24.86 13.87 -15.90
N GLU A 125 -25.33 15.12 -15.83
CA GLU A 125 -24.65 16.19 -15.10
C GLU A 125 -24.66 15.91 -13.59
N SER A 126 -25.79 15.49 -13.02
CA SER A 126 -25.86 15.12 -11.60
C SER A 126 -24.98 13.92 -11.25
N THR A 127 -24.90 12.92 -12.13
CA THR A 127 -23.99 11.77 -11.95
C THR A 127 -22.52 12.21 -12.00
N SER A 128 -22.16 13.11 -12.92
CA SER A 128 -20.79 13.63 -13.02
C SER A 128 -20.38 14.46 -11.80
N ILE A 129 -21.30 15.24 -11.24
CA ILE A 129 -21.08 16.01 -10.00
C ILE A 129 -20.91 15.07 -8.81
N ALA A 130 -21.77 14.06 -8.67
CA ALA A 130 -21.66 13.07 -7.59
C ALA A 130 -20.34 12.28 -7.66
N GLN A 131 -19.90 11.92 -8.87
CA GLN A 131 -18.60 11.25 -9.07
C GLN A 131 -17.43 12.17 -8.74
N ALA A 132 -17.48 13.45 -9.13
CA ALA A 132 -16.45 14.43 -8.80
C ALA A 132 -16.36 14.68 -7.27
N GLN A 133 -17.51 14.75 -6.59
CA GLN A 133 -17.57 14.88 -5.13
C GLN A 133 -17.00 13.65 -4.43
N ALA A 134 -17.41 12.45 -4.83
CA ALA A 134 -16.88 11.20 -4.26
C ALA A 134 -15.36 11.05 -4.50
N ALA A 135 -14.86 11.46 -5.66
CA ALA A 135 -13.43 11.46 -5.94
C ALA A 135 -12.67 12.46 -5.05
N SER A 136 -13.21 13.66 -4.86
CA SER A 136 -12.63 14.68 -3.97
C SER A 136 -12.59 14.21 -2.51
N GLU A 137 -13.67 13.62 -2.01
CA GLU A 137 -13.74 13.06 -0.66
C GLU A 137 -12.76 11.91 -0.47
N SER A 138 -12.64 11.02 -1.46
CA SER A 138 -11.65 9.93 -1.43
C SER A 138 -10.22 10.46 -1.43
N GLN A 139 -9.93 11.51 -2.18
CA GLN A 139 -8.60 12.15 -2.19
C GLN A 139 -8.30 12.85 -0.86
N ALA A 140 -9.29 13.52 -0.27
CA ALA A 140 -9.16 14.13 1.05
C ALA A 140 -8.91 13.08 2.13
N ALA A 141 -9.65 11.96 2.11
CA ALA A 141 -9.46 10.84 3.04
C ALA A 141 -8.10 10.15 2.86
N ALA A 142 -7.63 9.97 1.62
CA ALA A 142 -6.30 9.43 1.36
C ALA A 142 -5.19 10.36 1.87
N SER A 143 -5.37 11.67 1.69
CA SER A 143 -4.40 12.68 2.15
C SER A 143 -4.35 12.76 3.68
N SER A 144 -5.51 12.71 4.36
CA SER A 144 -5.57 12.72 5.82
C SER A 144 -5.02 11.42 6.43
N ALA A 145 -5.25 10.27 5.79
CA ALA A 145 -4.64 9.00 6.18
C ALA A 145 -3.12 9.03 6.01
N ALA A 146 -2.61 9.56 4.90
CA ALA A 146 -1.17 9.70 4.66
C ALA A 146 -0.51 10.65 5.68
N GLN A 147 -1.16 11.77 6.01
CA GLN A 147 -0.69 12.69 7.04
C GLN A 147 -0.71 12.06 8.44
N SER A 148 -1.74 11.27 8.76
CA SER A 148 -1.80 10.55 10.05
C SER A 148 -0.69 9.51 10.16
N GLN A 149 -0.42 8.77 9.07
CA GLN A 149 0.68 7.81 9.02
C GLN A 149 2.05 8.48 9.14
N SER A 150 2.27 9.63 8.52
CA SER A 150 3.55 10.33 8.62
C SER A 150 3.78 10.91 10.02
N ILE A 151 2.73 11.43 10.67
CA ILE A 151 2.80 11.89 12.07
C ILE A 151 3.08 10.72 13.01
N ALA A 152 2.40 9.58 12.83
CA ALA A 152 2.65 8.38 13.64
C ALA A 152 4.07 7.83 13.45
N ALA A 153 4.58 7.81 12.21
CA ALA A 153 5.95 7.41 11.92
C ALA A 153 6.98 8.37 12.55
N ALA A 154 6.75 9.69 12.47
CA ALA A 154 7.62 10.67 13.11
C ALA A 154 7.64 10.53 14.63
N ALA A 155 6.48 10.25 15.25
CA ALA A 155 6.38 9.99 16.68
C ALA A 155 7.16 8.73 17.09
N GLN A 156 7.07 7.65 16.32
CA GLN A 156 7.83 6.42 16.57
C GLN A 156 9.34 6.64 16.48
N VAL A 157 9.81 7.36 15.46
CA VAL A 157 11.24 7.71 15.31
C VAL A 157 11.72 8.56 16.49
N SER A 158 10.92 9.54 16.94
CA SER A 158 11.25 10.37 18.09
C SER A 158 11.33 9.56 19.40
N GLN A 159 10.38 8.65 19.62
CA GLN A 159 10.40 7.76 20.80
C GLN A 159 11.60 6.82 20.78
N GLN A 160 11.93 6.24 19.62
CA GLN A 160 13.09 5.36 19.49
C GLN A 160 14.41 6.11 19.70
N ALA A 161 14.52 7.35 19.20
CA ALA A 161 15.67 8.20 19.45
C ALA A 161 15.80 8.54 20.95
N ALA A 162 14.71 8.90 21.62
CA ALA A 162 14.71 9.19 23.05
C ALA A 162 15.11 7.96 23.89
N GLU A 163 14.60 6.77 23.55
CA GLU A 163 14.96 5.54 24.25
C GLU A 163 16.43 5.18 24.04
N SER A 164 16.94 5.29 22.80
CA SER A 164 18.37 5.04 22.53
C SER A 164 19.29 6.00 23.30
N ALA A 165 18.90 7.27 23.47
CA ALA A 165 19.62 8.24 24.29
C ALA A 165 19.56 7.90 25.80
N ARG A 166 18.43 7.38 26.28
CA ARG A 166 18.30 6.90 27.68
C ARG A 166 19.18 5.68 27.92
N VAL A 167 19.20 4.72 27.02
CA VAL A 167 20.05 3.52 27.14
C VAL A 167 21.52 3.90 27.11
N GLN A 168 21.95 4.78 26.19
CA GLN A 168 23.34 5.25 26.14
C GLN A 168 23.76 5.99 27.43
N SER A 169 22.89 6.84 27.98
CA SER A 169 23.21 7.54 29.23
C SER A 169 23.29 6.58 30.43
N GLN A 170 22.38 5.60 30.52
CA GLN A 170 22.44 4.57 31.57
C GLN A 170 23.71 3.70 31.46
N GLN A 171 24.11 3.32 30.25
CA GLN A 171 25.35 2.57 30.02
C GLN A 171 26.58 3.39 30.40
N ALA A 172 26.60 4.69 30.09
CA ALA A 172 27.70 5.57 30.49
C ALA A 172 27.80 5.71 32.02
N VAL A 173 26.67 5.86 32.72
CA VAL A 173 26.64 5.90 34.19
C VAL A 173 27.10 4.57 34.80
N ALA A 174 26.62 3.44 34.26
CA ALA A 174 27.04 2.12 34.73
C ALA A 174 28.54 1.88 34.52
N ALA A 175 29.09 2.30 33.38
CA ALA A 175 30.53 2.20 33.10
C ALA A 175 31.37 3.06 34.06
N GLN A 176 30.93 4.28 34.37
CA GLN A 176 31.59 5.15 35.34
C GLN A 176 31.57 4.55 36.76
N GLN A 177 30.43 3.97 37.17
CA GLN A 177 30.32 3.31 38.48
C GLN A 177 31.22 2.07 38.56
N ALA A 178 31.29 1.27 37.50
CA ALA A 178 32.18 0.11 37.43
C ALA A 178 33.67 0.53 37.51
N ALA A 179 34.06 1.58 36.79
CA ALA A 179 35.42 2.11 36.86
C ALA A 179 35.76 2.66 38.27
N ALA A 180 34.82 3.38 38.90
CA ALA A 180 35.01 3.88 40.27
C ALA A 180 35.15 2.73 41.29
N ALA A 181 34.36 1.66 41.14
CA ALA A 181 34.47 0.48 41.97
C ALA A 181 35.83 -0.21 41.81
N GLN A 182 36.32 -0.37 40.58
CA GLN A 182 37.66 -0.93 40.32
C GLN A 182 38.77 -0.07 40.92
N GLN A 183 38.67 1.26 40.82
CA GLN A 183 39.66 2.16 41.41
C GLN A 183 39.65 2.09 42.94
N SER A 184 38.48 1.93 43.58
CA SER A 184 38.39 1.74 45.03
C SER A 184 38.98 0.40 45.49
N GLN A 185 38.83 -0.68 44.72
CA GLN A 185 39.44 -1.97 45.01
C GLN A 185 40.96 -1.96 44.79
N ALA A 186 41.45 -1.28 43.76
CA ALA A 186 42.89 -1.10 43.54
C ALA A 186 43.53 -0.30 44.68
N ALA A 187 42.89 0.80 45.11
CA ALA A 187 43.36 1.59 46.26
C ALA A 187 43.35 0.79 47.57
N ALA A 188 42.32 -0.04 47.81
CA ALA A 188 42.27 -0.92 48.98
C ALA A 188 43.36 -2.01 48.96
N THR A 189 43.71 -2.52 47.77
CA THR A 189 44.77 -3.53 47.59
C THR A 189 46.16 -2.91 47.78
N GLU A 190 46.40 -1.71 47.25
CA GLU A 190 47.64 -0.94 47.50
C GLU A 190 47.83 -0.62 48.99
N GLN A 191 46.76 -0.22 49.70
CA GLN A 191 46.85 0.01 51.14
C GLN A 191 47.21 -1.26 51.93
N THR A 192 46.73 -2.43 51.51
CA THR A 192 47.09 -3.69 52.17
C THR A 192 48.53 -4.12 51.86
N GLN A 193 49.03 -3.87 50.65
CA GLN A 193 50.43 -4.19 50.30
C GLN A 193 51.46 -3.28 51.01
N ASN A 194 51.07 -2.06 51.39
CA ASN A 194 51.95 -1.13 52.11
C ASN A 194 51.78 -1.15 53.64
N THR A 195 50.88 -1.97 54.16
CA THR A 195 50.68 -2.15 55.60
C THR A 195 51.63 -3.23 56.11
N VAL A 196 52.48 -2.86 57.07
CA VAL A 196 53.36 -3.78 57.80
C VAL A 196 52.94 -3.86 59.26
N TYR A 197 53.34 -4.94 59.92
CA TYR A 197 52.99 -5.25 61.30
C TYR A 197 54.24 -5.14 62.16
N ILE A 198 54.15 -4.39 63.26
CA ILE A 198 55.24 -4.24 64.23
C ILE A 198 54.81 -4.73 65.60
N ALA A 199 55.77 -5.19 66.40
CA ALA A 199 55.59 -5.51 67.81
C ALA A 199 56.46 -4.55 68.66
N PRO A 200 55.93 -3.38 69.07
CA PRO A 200 56.73 -2.32 69.68
C PRO A 200 57.44 -2.75 70.96
N ASP A 201 56.83 -3.67 71.73
CA ASP A 201 57.36 -4.18 72.99
C ASP A 201 58.31 -5.39 72.81
N SER A 202 58.46 -5.91 71.59
CA SER A 202 59.17 -7.16 71.31
C SER A 202 60.35 -7.01 70.34
N GLY A 203 60.61 -5.82 69.82
CA GLY A 203 61.81 -5.51 69.05
C GLY A 203 61.63 -4.38 68.04
N ARG A 204 62.66 -4.16 67.21
CA ARG A 204 62.68 -3.14 66.13
C ARG A 204 62.59 -3.76 64.74
N LYS A 205 61.76 -4.80 64.61
CA LYS A 205 61.49 -5.48 63.34
C LYS A 205 60.07 -5.21 62.86
N TYR A 206 59.92 -4.96 61.56
CA TYR A 206 58.61 -4.97 60.91
C TYR A 206 58.42 -6.27 60.15
N HIS A 207 57.17 -6.64 59.99
CA HIS A 207 56.72 -7.88 59.38
C HIS A 207 55.69 -7.59 58.29
N ASN A 208 55.78 -8.29 57.16
CA ASN A 208 54.85 -8.20 56.05
C ASN A 208 53.60 -9.08 56.30
N ASP A 209 53.77 -10.21 57.02
CA ASP A 209 52.66 -11.09 57.41
C ASP A 209 52.34 -10.93 58.91
N PRO A 210 51.07 -10.67 59.31
CA PRO A 210 50.67 -10.63 60.71
C PRO A 210 50.89 -11.97 61.45
N ASN A 211 51.06 -13.08 60.72
CA ASN A 211 51.30 -14.41 61.25
C ASN A 211 52.77 -14.85 61.15
N CYS A 212 53.70 -13.92 60.90
CA CYS A 212 55.12 -14.22 60.82
C CYS A 212 55.62 -14.96 62.08
N ARG A 213 56.51 -15.95 61.89
CA ARG A 213 57.11 -16.71 63.00
C ARG A 213 57.76 -15.81 64.06
N GLY A 214 58.34 -14.68 63.64
CA GLY A 214 58.95 -13.71 64.54
C GLY A 214 57.96 -12.98 65.46
N LEU A 215 56.66 -12.96 65.11
CA LEU A 215 55.58 -12.36 65.92
C LEU A 215 54.95 -13.36 66.91
N SER A 216 55.29 -14.65 66.84
CA SER A 216 54.65 -15.71 67.65
C SER A 216 54.73 -15.54 69.17
N ARG A 217 55.64 -14.70 69.67
CA ARG A 217 55.80 -14.37 71.10
C ARG A 217 55.54 -12.91 71.44
N ALA A 218 55.06 -12.11 70.48
CA ALA A 218 54.74 -10.72 70.71
C ALA A 218 53.46 -10.60 71.54
N ASN A 219 53.46 -9.68 72.52
CA ASN A 219 52.27 -9.41 73.34
C ASN A 219 51.27 -8.48 72.64
N SER A 220 51.74 -7.69 71.68
CA SER A 220 50.94 -6.73 70.91
C SER A 220 51.51 -6.59 69.51
N VAL A 221 50.62 -6.52 68.52
CA VAL A 221 50.95 -6.32 67.10
C VAL A 221 50.11 -5.16 66.59
N ILE A 222 50.75 -4.16 66.00
CA ILE A 222 50.09 -2.96 65.49
C ILE A 222 50.39 -2.83 63.99
N PRO A 223 49.37 -2.64 63.13
CA PRO A 223 49.58 -2.33 61.73
C PRO A 223 49.99 -0.86 61.54
N MET A 224 50.98 -0.60 60.68
CA MET A 224 51.40 0.74 60.28
C MET A 224 51.94 0.74 58.84
N SER A 225 52.16 1.92 58.25
CA SER A 225 52.75 1.97 56.89
C SER A 225 54.22 1.56 56.89
N LEU A 226 54.69 0.93 55.81
CA LEU A 226 56.11 0.58 55.64
C LEU A 226 57.02 1.81 55.80
N ALA A 227 56.62 2.95 55.24
CA ALA A 227 57.37 4.19 55.31
C ALA A 227 57.50 4.70 56.76
N ASP A 228 56.43 4.66 57.54
CA ASP A 228 56.45 5.06 58.95
C ASP A 228 57.30 4.09 59.79
N ALA A 229 57.23 2.79 59.51
CA ALA A 229 58.05 1.79 60.19
C ALA A 229 59.55 2.03 59.91
N GLN A 230 59.92 2.29 58.66
CA GLN A 230 61.30 2.63 58.27
C GLN A 230 61.75 3.96 58.89
N ALA A 231 60.89 4.98 58.92
CA ALA A 231 61.19 6.28 59.53
C ALA A 231 61.42 6.17 61.04
N GLN A 232 60.71 5.27 61.73
CA GLN A 232 60.93 4.93 63.14
C GLN A 232 62.14 3.98 63.36
N GLY A 233 62.82 3.57 62.28
CA GLY A 233 64.01 2.73 62.32
C GLY A 233 63.73 1.25 62.58
N TYR A 234 62.55 0.76 62.21
CA TYR A 234 62.28 -0.67 62.13
C TYR A 234 62.95 -1.25 60.87
N THR A 235 63.43 -2.49 60.97
CA THR A 235 64.07 -3.20 59.85
C THR A 235 63.32 -4.50 59.54
N LEU A 236 63.48 -5.04 58.32
CA LEU A 236 62.77 -6.28 57.94
C LEU A 236 63.16 -7.44 58.87
N CYS A 237 62.15 -8.25 59.21
CA CYS A 237 62.35 -9.50 59.93
C CYS A 237 63.14 -10.50 59.07
N GLY A 238 64.21 -11.10 59.60
CA GLY A 238 65.03 -12.06 58.84
C GLY A 238 64.38 -13.42 58.57
N TRP A 239 63.10 -13.60 58.92
CA TRP A 239 62.29 -14.77 58.60
C TRP A 239 61.36 -14.53 57.41
N GLU A 240 61.38 -13.32 56.85
CA GLU A 240 60.59 -12.91 55.69
C GLU A 240 61.56 -12.55 54.57
N ASP A 241 61.34 -13.14 53.40
CA ASP A 241 62.09 -12.90 52.16
C ASP A 241 61.29 -11.96 51.23
#